data_AF-A0A4Z0Q4D3-F1
#
_entry.id   AF-A0A4Z0Q4D3-F1
#
_cell.length_a   1.000
_cell.length_b   1.000
_cell.length_c   1.000
_cell.angle_alpha   90.00
_cell.angle_beta   90.00
_cell.angle_gamma   90.00
#
_symmetry.space_group_name_H-M   'P 1'
#
loop_
_entity.id
_entity.type
_entity.pdbx_description
1 polymer ?
#
loop_
_entity_poly.entity_id
_entity_poly.type
_entity_poly.pdbx_seq_one_letter_code
_entity_poly.pdbx_strand_id
1 'polypeptide(L)'
;MSRSSTRLKLVYSYRVFSLSATTLYQPNLQNTADYRATQLTTLALRFSSRFAITGTYSYTFESRVLEGKPTDNTNVTVGVAFSTK
;
A
#
# COMPACT_ATOMS: atom_id res chain seq x y z
N MET A 1 21.32 7.16 -6.11
CA MET A 1 20.45 7.37 -7.29
C MET A 1 19.16 8.02 -6.81
N SER A 2 18.88 9.24 -7.25
CA SER A 2 17.67 9.97 -6.86
C SER A 2 16.48 9.49 -7.70
N ARG A 3 15.32 9.28 -7.06
CA ARG A 3 14.08 8.87 -7.72
C ARG A 3 13.06 9.99 -7.60
N SER A 4 12.35 10.30 -8.68
CA SER A 4 11.13 11.10 -8.58
C SER A 4 10.01 10.23 -8.00
N SER A 5 8.95 10.83 -7.47
CA SER A 5 7.80 10.07 -6.98
C SER A 5 6.49 10.77 -7.30
N THR A 6 5.59 10.04 -7.96
CA THR A 6 4.21 10.44 -8.17
C THR A 6 3.31 9.57 -7.32
N ARG A 7 2.48 10.18 -6.48
CA ARG A 7 1.56 9.49 -5.57
C ARG A 7 0.12 9.84 -5.88
N LEU A 8 -0.68 8.82 -6.15
CA LEU A 8 -2.13 8.90 -6.20
C LEU A 8 -2.70 8.29 -4.93
N LYS A 9 -3.57 9.02 -4.22
CA LYS A 9 -4.24 8.53 -3.01
C LYS A 9 -5.75 8.71 -3.18
N LEU A 10 -6.47 7.60 -3.04
CA LEU A 10 -7.92 7.54 -2.99
C LEU A 10 -8.34 7.10 -1.59
N VAL A 11 -9.31 7.82 -1.03
CA VAL A 11 -9.90 7.48 0.26
C VAL A 11 -11.41 7.56 0.10
N TYR A 12 -12.08 6.48 0.44
CA TYR A 12 -13.53 6.40 0.48
C TYR A 12 -13.95 5.87 1.85
N SER A 13 -14.75 6.65 2.55
CA SER A 13 -15.24 6.28 3.89
C SER A 13 -16.74 6.41 3.91
N TYR A 14 -17.43 5.34 4.32
CA TYR A 14 -18.87 5.32 4.47
C TYR A 14 -19.26 4.55 5.73
N ARG A 15 -19.80 5.27 6.73
CA ARG A 15 -20.22 4.73 8.03
C ARG A 15 -19.10 3.93 8.72
N VAL A 16 -19.26 2.60 8.75
CA VAL A 16 -18.38 1.62 9.38
C VAL A 16 -17.27 1.14 8.45
N PHE A 17 -17.37 1.46 7.17
CA PHE A 17 -16.45 1.01 6.13
C PHE A 17 -15.51 2.15 5.74
N SER A 18 -14.22 1.86 5.63
CA SER A 18 -13.31 2.71 4.89
C SER A 18 -12.38 1.90 3.99
N LEU A 19 -12.20 2.41 2.78
CA LEU A 19 -11.28 1.89 1.79
C LEU A 19 -10.30 3.00 1.46
N SER A 20 -9.01 2.70 1.51
CA SER A 20 -7.97 3.57 1.00
C SER A 20 -7.10 2.81 0.03
N ALA A 21 -6.77 3.45 -1.09
CA ALA A 21 -5.86 2.93 -2.08
C ALA A 21 -4.81 4.00 -2.36
N THR A 22 -3.54 3.63 -2.31
CA THR A 22 -2.42 4.50 -2.64
C THR A 22 -1.56 3.81 -3.68
N THR A 23 -1.37 4.49 -4.81
CA THR A 23 -0.44 4.05 -5.85
C THR A 23 0.73 5.03 -5.89
N LEU A 24 1.93 4.49 -5.86
CA LEU A 24 3.18 5.23 -5.86
C LEU A 24 4.03 4.76 -7.04
N TYR A 25 4.32 5.66 -7.98
CA TYR A 25 5.21 5.41 -9.09
C TYR A 25 6.51 6.19 -8.90
N GLN A 26 7.65 5.50 -8.95
CA GLN A 26 8.96 6.07 -8.62
C GLN A 26 10.00 5.75 -9.69
N PRO A 27 10.05 6.55 -10.77
CA PRO A 27 11.08 6.40 -11.79
C PRO A 27 12.43 6.89 -11.27
N ASN A 28 13.50 6.22 -11.68
CA ASN A 28 14.87 6.66 -11.45
C ASN A 28 15.18 7.85 -12.38
N LEU A 29 15.75 8.92 -11.82
CA LEU A 29 16.05 10.14 -12.56
C LEU A 29 17.20 9.97 -13.57
N GLN A 30 18.03 8.94 -13.40
CA GLN A 30 19.16 8.65 -14.32
C GLN A 30 18.79 7.66 -15.42
N ASN A 31 17.79 6.81 -15.19
CA ASN A 31 17.34 5.81 -16.15
C ASN A 31 15.84 5.53 -15.95
N THR A 32 15.00 6.06 -16.83
CA THR A 32 13.55 5.91 -16.74
C THR A 32 13.06 4.47 -16.92
N ALA A 33 13.90 3.56 -17.43
CA ALA A 33 13.60 2.13 -17.48
C ALA A 33 13.71 1.44 -16.11
N ASP A 34 14.42 2.05 -15.14
CA ASP A 34 14.42 1.64 -13.73
C ASP A 34 13.32 2.39 -12.99
N TYR A 35 12.22 1.70 -12.68
CA TYR A 35 11.11 2.25 -11.94
C TYR A 35 10.62 1.27 -10.88
N ARG A 36 9.97 1.83 -9.86
CA ARG A 36 9.24 1.07 -8.86
C ARG A 36 7.79 1.51 -8.84
N ALA A 37 6.88 0.55 -8.89
CA ALA A 37 5.46 0.78 -8.71
C ALA A 37 5.02 0.08 -7.42
N THR A 38 4.44 0.83 -6.49
CA THR A 38 3.88 0.28 -5.26
C THR A 38 2.40 0.60 -5.21
N GLN A 39 1.58 -0.41 -4.92
CA GLN A 39 0.16 -0.26 -4.65
C GLN A 39 -0.12 -0.72 -3.22
N LEU A 40 -0.82 0.11 -2.47
CA LEU A 40 -1.25 -0.17 -1.11
C LEU A 40 -2.76 0.01 -1.02
N THR A 41 -3.46 -1.06 -0.70
CA THR A 41 -4.90 -1.04 -0.48
C THR A 41 -5.20 -1.44 0.95
N THR A 42 -5.84 -0.57 1.70
CA THR A 42 -6.30 -0.84 3.07
C THR A 42 -7.81 -0.76 3.13
N LEU A 43 -8.41 -1.84 3.62
CA LEU A 43 -9.81 -1.94 3.98
C LEU A 43 -9.91 -1.91 5.50
N ALA A 44 -10.81 -1.09 6.05
CA ALA A 44 -11.13 -1.08 7.47
C ALA A 44 -12.64 -1.21 7.68
N LEU A 45 -13.01 -2.06 8.62
CA LEU A 45 -14.37 -2.33 9.06
C LEU A 45 -14.46 -2.05 10.56
N ARG A 46 -15.28 -1.07 10.91
CA ARG A 46 -15.49 -0.64 12.30
C ARG A 46 -16.87 -1.10 12.77
N PHE A 47 -16.91 -2.25 13.43
CA PHE A 47 -18.18 -2.81 13.91
C PHE A 47 -18.76 -2.01 15.08
N SER A 48 -17.92 -1.40 15.91
CA SER A 48 -18.35 -0.52 17.00
C SER A 48 -17.33 0.59 17.26
N SER A 49 -17.65 1.53 18.14
CA SER A 49 -16.68 2.54 18.60
C SER A 49 -15.42 1.90 19.20
N ARG A 50 -15.55 0.67 19.73
CA ARG A 50 -14.53 -0.09 20.45
C ARG A 50 -13.90 -1.24 19.67
N PHE A 51 -14.41 -1.62 18.50
CA PHE A 51 -13.90 -2.77 17.74
C PHE A 51 -13.81 -2.47 16.25
N ALA A 52 -12.63 -2.71 15.68
CA ALA A 52 -12.36 -2.59 14.25
C ALA A 52 -11.41 -3.68 13.76
N ILE A 53 -11.60 -4.08 12.50
CA ILE A 53 -10.71 -4.96 11.76
C ILE A 53 -10.18 -4.19 10.56
N THR A 54 -8.90 -4.38 10.27
CA THR A 54 -8.21 -3.77 9.14
C THR A 54 -7.49 -4.84 8.34
N GLY A 55 -7.66 -4.82 7.02
CA GLY A 55 -6.90 -5.64 6.09
C GLY A 55 -6.10 -4.72 5.18
N THR A 56 -4.80 -4.94 5.07
CA THR A 56 -3.91 -4.18 4.21
C THR A 56 -3.22 -5.13 3.25
N TYR A 57 -3.35 -4.84 1.97
CA TYR A 57 -2.65 -5.50 0.88
C TYR A 57 -1.65 -4.52 0.30
N SER A 58 -0.37 -4.90 0.24
CA SER A 58 0.66 -4.14 -0.43
C SER A 58 1.32 -4.98 -1.51
N TYR A 59 1.47 -4.39 -2.69
CA TYR A 59 2.17 -4.96 -3.82
C TYR A 59 3.22 -3.96 -4.27
N THR A 60 4.44 -4.43 -4.52
CA THR A 60 5.53 -3.63 -5.06
C THR A 60 6.19 -4.38 -6.19
N PHE A 61 6.24 -3.73 -7.33
CA PHE A 61 6.98 -4.14 -8.51
C PHE A 61 8.22 -3.27 -8.68
N GLU A 62 9.37 -3.90 -8.89
CA GLU A 62 10.62 -3.26 -9.27
C GLU A 62 11.03 -3.76 -10.65
N SER A 63 11.25 -2.84 -11.61
CA SER A 63 11.62 -3.23 -12.98
C SER A 63 13.06 -3.74 -13.10
N ARG A 64 13.91 -3.40 -12.13
CA ARG A 64 15.30 -3.85 -12.09
C ARG A 64 15.39 -5.23 -11.45
N VAL A 65 15.70 -6.25 -12.26
CA VAL A 65 16.10 -7.56 -11.76
C VAL A 65 17.49 -7.42 -11.15
N LEU A 66 17.57 -7.41 -9.82
CA LEU A 66 18.82 -7.58 -9.10
C LEU A 66 19.02 -9.08 -8.88
N GLU A 67 20.22 -9.58 -9.15
CA GLU A 67 20.54 -11.00 -8.97
C GLU A 67 20.14 -11.47 -7.55
N GLY A 68 19.28 -12.48 -7.47
CA GLY A 68 18.78 -13.03 -6.20
C GLY A 68 17.64 -12.26 -5.51
N LYS A 69 17.11 -11.16 -6.09
CA LYS A 69 15.94 -10.44 -5.54
C LYS A 69 14.73 -10.56 -6.48
N PRO A 70 13.57 -11.05 -5.98
CA PRO A 70 12.33 -11.02 -6.75
C PRO A 70 11.94 -9.59 -7.15
N THR A 71 11.45 -9.43 -8.38
CA THR A 71 10.88 -8.17 -8.90
C THR A 71 9.57 -7.80 -8.22
N ASP A 72 8.88 -8.80 -7.69
CA ASP A 72 7.55 -8.69 -7.11
C ASP A 72 7.60 -8.97 -5.60
N ASN A 73 7.03 -8.07 -4.82
CA ASN A 73 6.86 -8.24 -3.39
C ASN A 73 5.41 -7.99 -3.01
N THR A 74 4.76 -8.99 -2.42
CA THR A 74 3.38 -8.92 -1.97
C THR A 74 3.33 -9.15 -0.47
N ASN A 75 2.67 -8.26 0.27
CA ASN A 75 2.43 -8.44 1.70
C ASN A 75 0.96 -8.27 2.00
N VAL A 76 0.45 -9.13 2.88
CA VAL A 76 -0.90 -9.07 3.40
C VAL A 76 -0.81 -8.95 4.91
N THR A 77 -1.48 -7.95 5.47
CA THR A 77 -1.52 -7.72 6.92
C THR A 77 -2.95 -7.59 7.37
N VAL A 78 -3.31 -8.31 8.42
CA VAL A 78 -4.61 -8.20 9.08
C VAL A 78 -4.35 -7.67 10.50
N GLY A 79 -5.00 -6.56 10.83
CA GLY A 79 -4.91 -5.91 12.14
C GLY A 79 -6.27 -5.88 12.80
N VAL A 80 -6.31 -6.15 14.11
CA VAL A 80 -7.51 -6.03 14.94
C VAL A 80 -7.27 -4.97 15.99
N ALA A 81 -8.21 -4.04 16.14
CA ALA A 81 -8.17 -2.99 17.14
C ALA A 81 -9.37 -3.13 18.09
N PHE A 82 -9.10 -3.18 19.39
CA PHE A 82 -10.11 -3.32 20.44
C PHE A 82 -9.82 -2.35 21.59
N SER A 83 -10.86 -1.78 22.20
CA SER A 83 -10.75 -0.89 23.36
C SER A 83 -11.65 -1.35 24.51
N THR A 84 -11.07 -1.39 25.72
CA THR A 84 -11.71 -1.87 26.96
C THR A 84 -12.31 -0.77 27.85
N LYS A 85 -12.13 0.52 27.51
CA LYS A 85 -12.70 1.65 28.28
C LYS A 85 -14.20 1.81 28.03
#